data_AF-A0AAU7F229-F1
#
_entry.id   AF-A0AAU7F229-F1
#
_cell.length_a   1.000
_cell.length_b   1.000
_cell.length_c   1.000
_cell.angle_alpha   90.00
_cell.angle_beta   90.00
_cell.angle_gamma   90.00
#
_symmetry.space_group_name_H-M   'P 1'
#
loop_
_entity.id
_entity.type
_entity.pdbx_description
1 polymer ?
#
loop_
_entity_poly.entity_id
_entity_poly.type
_entity_poly.pdbx_seq_one_letter_code
_entity_poly.pdbx_strand_id
1 'polypeptide(L)'
;MKGLSPFIPSVHVNQIRRYEAGTAQPTLEALIRLAQALHVSLDDLVFAEGERGPSDDLRLRFEAVSHMPEAEKSVIKALLDGMILKYQASKVMGADNSSRPPNA
;
A
#
# COMPACT_ATOMS: atom_id res chain seq x y z
N MET A 1 -21.54 5.18 -23.27
CA MET A 1 -21.40 6.47 -22.56
C MET A 1 -19.92 6.83 -22.55
N LYS A 2 -19.45 7.56 -23.57
CA LYS A 2 -18.10 8.12 -23.66
C LYS A 2 -18.23 9.63 -23.50
N GLY A 3 -17.30 10.24 -22.76
CA GLY A 3 -17.05 11.68 -22.86
C GLY A 3 -17.36 12.46 -21.59
N LEU A 4 -16.45 12.40 -20.62
CA LEU A 4 -15.98 13.62 -19.97
C LEU A 4 -14.61 13.34 -19.33
N SER A 5 -13.54 13.47 -20.10
CA SER A 5 -12.26 13.89 -19.52
C SER A 5 -12.22 15.40 -19.77
N PRO A 6 -12.71 16.23 -18.83
CA PRO A 6 -12.55 17.66 -18.98
C PRO A 6 -11.05 17.93 -19.04
N PHE A 7 -10.62 18.74 -20.00
CA PHE A 7 -9.25 19.23 -20.12
C PHE A 7 -8.72 19.61 -18.73
N ILE A 8 -7.84 18.77 -18.17
CA ILE A 8 -7.33 18.94 -16.82
C ILE A 8 -6.19 19.96 -16.92
N PRO A 9 -6.30 21.15 -16.32
CA PRO A 9 -5.22 22.13 -16.37
C PRO A 9 -3.97 21.56 -15.71
N SER A 10 -2.86 21.60 -16.47
CA SER A 10 -1.54 21.16 -16.02
C SER A 10 -1.12 21.91 -14.76
N VAL A 11 -0.59 21.20 -13.76
CA VAL A 11 0.08 21.83 -12.61
C VAL A 11 1.24 22.66 -13.14
N HIS A 12 1.27 23.95 -12.81
CA HIS A 12 2.29 24.85 -13.32
C HIS A 12 3.66 24.47 -12.75
N VAL A 13 4.74 24.55 -13.56
CA VAL A 13 6.10 24.12 -13.16
C VAL A 13 6.57 24.77 -11.85
N ASN A 14 6.23 26.04 -11.64
CA ASN A 14 6.54 26.73 -10.37
C ASN A 14 5.84 26.11 -9.15
N GLN A 15 4.64 25.55 -9.30
CA GLN A 15 3.97 24.84 -8.21
C GLN A 15 4.66 23.50 -7.92
N ILE A 16 5.05 22.76 -8.96
CA ILE A 16 5.81 21.52 -8.83
C ILE A 16 7.10 21.76 -8.04
N ARG A 17 7.89 22.78 -8.45
CA ARG A 17 9.13 23.16 -7.73
C ARG A 17 8.88 23.50 -6.27
N ARG A 18 7.76 24.15 -5.95
CA ARG A 18 7.42 24.49 -4.56
C ARG A 18 7.05 23.27 -3.74
N TYR A 19 6.37 22.29 -4.35
CA TYR A 19 6.04 21.01 -3.72
C TYR A 19 7.31 20.20 -3.44
N GLU A 20 8.20 20.06 -4.43
CA GLU A 20 9.48 19.37 -4.28
C GLU A 20 10.39 20.03 -3.25
N ALA A 21 10.39 21.37 -3.17
CA ALA A 21 11.13 22.12 -2.17
C ALA A 21 10.47 22.14 -0.77
N GLY A 22 9.29 21.52 -0.61
CA GLY A 22 8.53 21.52 0.65
C GLY A 22 7.99 22.90 1.07
N THR A 23 8.07 23.90 0.20
CA THR A 23 7.63 25.29 0.44
C THR A 23 6.13 25.50 0.19
N ALA A 24 5.45 24.47 -0.30
CA ALA A 24 4.00 24.40 -0.43
C ALA A 24 3.56 22.93 -0.33
N GLN A 25 2.34 22.72 0.18
CA GLN A 25 1.69 21.40 0.16
C GLN A 25 0.71 21.32 -1.03
N PRO A 26 0.72 20.24 -1.81
CA PRO A 26 -0.27 20.04 -2.86
C PRO A 26 -1.67 19.80 -2.27
N THR A 27 -2.71 20.26 -2.97
CA THR A 27 -4.09 19.88 -2.65
C THR A 27 -4.35 18.44 -3.13
N LEU A 28 -5.39 17.78 -2.60
CA LEU A 28 -5.79 16.44 -3.08
C LEU A 28 -6.05 16.45 -4.59
N GLU A 29 -6.67 17.50 -5.11
CA GLU A 29 -6.89 17.64 -6.55
C GLU A 29 -5.56 17.72 -7.32
N ALA A 30 -4.57 18.46 -6.83
CA ALA A 30 -3.25 18.51 -7.45
C ALA A 30 -2.55 17.13 -7.42
N LEU A 31 -2.66 16.38 -6.32
CA LEU A 31 -2.11 15.04 -6.21
C LEU A 31 -2.77 14.04 -7.19
N ILE A 32 -4.10 14.07 -7.32
CA ILE A 32 -4.82 13.22 -8.30
C ILE A 32 -4.34 13.53 -9.73
N ARG A 33 -4.15 14.81 -10.06
CA ARG A 33 -3.65 15.23 -11.37
C ARG A 33 -2.22 14.76 -11.62
N LEU A 34 -1.35 14.87 -10.61
CA LEU A 34 0.03 14.38 -10.69
C LEU A 34 0.06 12.86 -10.89
N ALA A 35 -0.76 12.10 -10.17
CA ALA A 35 -0.81 10.65 -10.28
C ALA A 35 -1.23 10.21 -11.70
N GLN A 36 -2.25 10.86 -12.26
CA GLN A 36 -2.71 10.62 -13.63
C GLN A 36 -1.64 10.98 -14.67
N ALA A 37 -0.97 12.13 -14.52
CA ALA A 37 0.05 12.59 -15.45
C ALA A 37 1.31 11.71 -15.44
N LEU A 38 1.67 11.17 -14.27
CA LEU A 38 2.84 10.31 -14.07
C LEU A 38 2.53 8.82 -14.27
N HIS A 39 1.25 8.46 -14.49
CA HIS A 39 0.79 7.08 -14.58
C HIS A 39 1.16 6.21 -13.36
N VAL A 40 1.11 6.79 -12.16
CA VAL A 40 1.35 6.10 -10.87
C VAL A 40 0.10 6.13 -9.99
N SER A 41 0.10 5.34 -8.92
CA SER A 41 -0.99 5.42 -7.93
C SER A 41 -0.83 6.67 -7.04
N LEU A 42 -1.93 7.11 -6.42
CA LEU A 42 -1.86 8.22 -5.46
C LEU A 42 -0.99 7.87 -4.25
N ASP A 43 -0.99 6.61 -3.84
CA ASP A 43 -0.18 6.12 -2.73
C ASP A 43 1.32 6.28 -3.03
N ASP A 44 1.75 6.00 -4.28
CA ASP A 44 3.15 6.16 -4.70
C ASP A 44 3.64 7.62 -4.63
N LEU A 45 2.73 8.61 -4.64
CA LEU A 45 3.10 10.03 -4.54
C LEU A 45 3.21 10.54 -3.11
N VAL A 46 2.54 9.89 -2.16
CA VAL A 46 2.38 10.41 -0.79
C VAL A 46 3.14 9.61 0.25
N PHE A 47 3.52 8.37 -0.07
CA PHE A 47 4.33 7.50 0.79
C PHE A 47 5.73 7.33 0.18
N ALA A 48 6.76 7.32 1.02
CA ALA A 48 8.10 6.95 0.57
C ALA A 48 8.16 5.45 0.20
N GLU A 49 9.18 5.06 -0.58
CA GLU A 49 9.43 3.64 -0.89
C GLU A 49 9.48 2.82 0.42
N GLY A 50 8.55 1.89 0.56
CA GLY A 50 8.44 1.01 1.73
C GLY A 50 7.65 1.57 2.93
N GLU A 51 7.10 2.80 2.87
CA GLU A 51 6.22 3.34 3.93
C GLU A 51 4.81 2.74 3.88
N ARG A 52 4.35 2.30 2.70
CA ARG A 52 3.05 1.67 2.52
C ARG A 52 3.11 0.57 1.46
N GLY A 53 2.52 -0.58 1.79
CA GLY A 53 2.40 -1.72 0.88
C GLY A 53 3.27 -2.91 1.30
N PRO A 54 2.93 -4.12 0.81
CA PRO A 54 3.78 -5.29 0.99
C PRO A 54 5.13 -5.09 0.30
N SER A 55 6.17 -5.80 0.74
CA SER A 55 7.48 -5.78 0.07
C SER A 55 7.34 -6.12 -1.42
N ASP A 56 8.29 -5.65 -2.24
CA ASP A 56 8.24 -5.84 -3.71
C ASP A 56 8.04 -7.30 -4.13
N ASP A 57 8.67 -8.26 -3.43
CA ASP A 57 8.50 -9.69 -3.68
C ASP A 57 7.05 -10.16 -3.44
N LEU A 58 6.40 -9.70 -2.36
CA LEU A 58 5.01 -10.05 -2.08
C LEU A 58 4.06 -9.36 -3.06
N ARG A 59 4.36 -8.13 -3.48
CA ARG A 59 3.59 -7.40 -4.50
C ARG A 59 3.54 -8.16 -5.82
N LEU A 60 4.70 -8.61 -6.33
CA LEU A 60 4.79 -9.39 -7.58
C LEU A 60 4.00 -10.70 -7.49
N ARG A 61 4.03 -11.38 -6.34
CA ARG A 61 3.25 -12.60 -6.12
C ARG A 61 1.75 -12.32 -6.15
N PHE A 62 1.29 -11.23 -5.52
CA PHE A 62 -0.13 -10.86 -5.56
C PHE A 62 -0.59 -10.47 -6.97
N GLU A 63 0.26 -9.81 -7.76
CA GLU A 63 -0.03 -9.51 -9.16
C GLU A 63 -0.24 -10.80 -9.97
N ALA A 64 0.64 -11.80 -9.81
CA ALA A 64 0.47 -13.10 -10.45
C ALA A 64 -0.84 -13.79 -10.03
N VAL A 65 -1.19 -13.74 -8.74
CA VAL A 65 -2.45 -14.30 -8.20
C VAL A 65 -3.69 -13.60 -8.77
N SER A 66 -3.61 -12.30 -9.06
CA SER A 66 -4.75 -11.53 -9.61
C SER A 66 -5.22 -12.04 -10.98
N HIS A 67 -4.34 -12.71 -11.73
CA HIS A 67 -4.63 -13.29 -13.05
C HIS A 67 -5.17 -14.73 -13.00
N MET A 68 -5.22 -15.36 -11.82
CA MET A 68 -5.68 -16.75 -11.66
C MET A 68 -7.22 -16.87 -11.68
N PRO A 69 -7.78 -18.07 -11.95
CA PRO A 69 -9.19 -18.36 -11.74
C PRO A 69 -9.65 -18.10 -10.30
N GLU A 70 -10.91 -17.71 -10.12
CA GLU A 70 -11.46 -17.36 -8.79
C GLU A 70 -11.39 -18.52 -7.77
N ALA A 71 -11.52 -19.76 -8.24
CA ALA A 71 -11.35 -20.94 -7.37
C ALA A 71 -9.94 -21.00 -6.76
N GLU A 72 -8.91 -20.76 -7.58
CA GLU A 72 -7.51 -20.77 -7.13
C GLU A 72 -7.22 -19.58 -6.21
N LYS A 73 -7.72 -18.38 -6.54
CA LYS A 73 -7.63 -17.21 -5.67
C LYS A 73 -8.25 -17.46 -4.30
N SER A 74 -9.40 -18.15 -4.25
CA SER A 74 -10.08 -18.44 -2.99
C SER A 74 -9.25 -19.37 -2.09
N VAL A 75 -8.58 -20.36 -2.67
CA VAL A 75 -7.67 -21.24 -1.92
C VAL A 75 -6.49 -20.45 -1.36
N ILE A 76 -5.88 -19.58 -2.16
CA ILE A 76 -4.74 -18.75 -1.74
C ILE A 76 -5.12 -17.80 -0.59
N LYS A 77 -6.29 -17.17 -0.66
CA LYS A 77 -6.81 -16.32 0.43
C LYS A 77 -6.97 -17.11 1.72
N ALA A 78 -7.61 -18.28 1.67
CA ALA A 78 -7.79 -19.13 2.85
C ALA A 78 -6.44 -19.59 3.46
N LEU A 79 -5.44 -19.88 2.63
CA LEU A 79 -4.09 -20.21 3.09
C LEU A 79 -3.42 -19.03 3.80
N LEU A 80 -3.51 -17.83 3.22
CA LEU A 80 -2.96 -16.61 3.83
C LEU A 80 -3.61 -16.33 5.19
N ASP A 81 -4.94 -16.41 5.27
CA ASP A 81 -5.70 -16.20 6.51
C ASP A 81 -5.26 -17.20 7.60
N GLY A 82 -5.12 -18.48 7.23
CA GLY A 82 -4.66 -19.52 8.16
C GLY A 82 -3.23 -19.28 8.65
N MET A 83 -2.33 -18.83 7.78
CA MET A 83 -0.95 -18.52 8.16
C MET A 83 -0.85 -17.29 9.06
N ILE A 84 -1.65 -16.26 8.80
CA ILE A 84 -1.75 -15.06 9.66
C ILE A 84 -2.26 -15.45 11.05
N LEU A 85 -3.33 -16.25 11.12
CA LEU A 85 -3.89 -16.72 12.39
C LEU A 85 -2.88 -17.54 13.20
N LYS A 86 -2.18 -18.49 12.54
CA LYS A 86 -1.13 -19.30 13.18
C LYS A 86 -0.02 -18.43 13.78
N TYR A 87 0.44 -17.42 13.03
CA TYR A 87 1.48 -16.50 13.50
C TYR A 87 1.02 -15.69 14.72
N GLN A 88 -0.18 -15.13 14.66
CA GLN A 88 -0.76 -14.38 15.78
C GLN A 88 -0.92 -15.24 17.04
N ALA A 89 -1.47 -16.46 16.90
CA ALA A 89 -1.60 -17.41 18.00
C ALA A 89 -0.24 -17.76 18.64
N SER A 90 0.77 -18.04 17.81
CA SER A 90 2.13 -18.32 18.29
C SER A 90 2.74 -17.16 19.07
N LYS A 91 2.47 -15.92 18.65
CA LYS A 91 2.97 -14.70 19.31
C LYS A 91 2.31 -14.48 20.68
N VAL A 92 1.01 -14.77 20.80
CA VAL A 92 0.28 -14.67 22.07
C VAL A 92 0.74 -15.76 23.05
N MET A 93 0.86 -17.01 22.59
CA MET A 93 1.29 -18.13 23.44
C MET A 93 2.77 -18.06 23.85
N GLY A 94 3.62 -17.42 23.04
CA GLY A 94 5.04 -17.20 23.35
C GLY A 94 5.30 -16.06 24.35
N ALA A 95 4.30 -15.25 24.69
CA ALA A 95 4.45 -14.12 25.62
C ALA A 95 4.26 -14.49 27.11
N ASP A 96 3.83 -15.71 27.42
CA ASP A 96 3.48 -16.15 28.79
C ASP A 96 4.66 -16.76 29.59
N ASN A 97 5.91 -16.75 29.09
CA ASN A 97 7.06 -17.38 29.76
C ASN A 97 8.05 -16.42 30.44
N SER A 98 7.74 -15.12 30.58
CA SER A 98 8.62 -14.14 31.26
C SER A 98 8.12 -13.66 32.63
N SER A 99 7.06 -14.26 33.17
CA SER A 99 6.48 -13.89 34.47
C SER A 99 6.43 -15.08 35.44
N ARG A 100 7.59 -15.71 35.66
CA ARG A 100 7.82 -16.54 36.86
C ARG A 100 8.81 -15.80 37.75
N PRO A 101 8.40 -15.28 38.94
CA PRO A 101 9.37 -14.69 39.85
C PRO A 101 10.37 -15.77 40.29
N PRO A 102 11.65 -15.41 40.50
CA PRO A 102 12.61 -16.34 41.08
C PRO A 102 12.13 -16.71 42.49
N ASN A 103 12.16 -18.02 42.80
CA ASN A 103 11.83 -18.56 44.13
C ASN A 103 12.45 -17.70 45.24
N ALA A 104 11.61 -17.30 46.19
CA ALA A 104 12.02 -16.88 47.53
C ALA A 104 12.40 -18.10 48.38
#